data_AF-A0A545UVX0-F1
#
_entry.id   AF-A0A545UVX0-F1
#
_cell.length_a   1.000
_cell.length_b   1.000
_cell.length_c   1.000
_cell.angle_alpha   90.00
_cell.angle_beta   90.00
_cell.angle_gamma   90.00
#
_symmetry.space_group_name_H-M   'P 1'
#
loop_
_entity.id
_entity.type
_entity.pdbx_description
1 polymer ?
#
loop_
_entity_poly.entity_id
_entity_poly.type
_entity_poly.pdbx_seq_one_letter_code
_entity_poly.pdbx_strand_id
1 'polypeptide(L)'
;MLLDRSFLALTWVATAAQAAPTADDGASSIAPPNVPPGCERIKDIQLAIQFSNNLWAGSWDMIGATLETSSGTAFLPNAAAPERGSRHVAAVDMQRDFDADEIDVTSIKQITLSDAPALSDWAYKLGLYHDQWTLDGVQIMANCSGGGGTKAFYDKYLHLDHDNVYQYSELAEGDTRGVRETVATFNVSLDGWRFSC
;
A
#
# COMPACT_ATOMS: atom_id res chain seq x y z
N MET A 1 -36.12 53.42 -48.09
CA MET A 1 -36.02 51.95 -48.31
C MET A 1 -34.92 51.47 -47.38
N LEU A 2 -35.23 51.14 -46.11
CA LEU A 2 -35.76 49.86 -45.58
C LEU A 2 -34.71 48.73 -45.61
N LEU A 3 -34.65 48.02 -44.46
CA LEU A 3 -33.84 46.86 -44.04
C LEU A 3 -32.78 47.27 -43.01
N ASP A 4 -33.08 47.51 -41.74
CA ASP A 4 -33.75 46.66 -40.73
C ASP A 4 -33.35 45.17 -40.81
N ARG A 5 -32.40 44.79 -39.96
CA ARG A 5 -32.12 43.41 -39.58
C ARG A 5 -31.85 43.36 -38.09
N SER A 6 -32.87 42.88 -37.42
CA SER A 6 -33.00 42.66 -35.99
C SER A 6 -31.91 41.75 -35.44
N PHE A 7 -31.26 42.18 -34.36
CA PHE A 7 -30.41 41.32 -33.54
C PHE A 7 -31.29 40.56 -32.55
N LEU A 8 -31.41 39.25 -32.72
CA LEU A 8 -31.98 38.34 -31.72
C LEU A 8 -30.96 38.19 -30.59
N ALA A 9 -31.16 38.91 -29.50
CA ALA A 9 -30.43 38.70 -28.26
C ALA A 9 -30.94 37.41 -27.59
N LEU A 10 -30.12 36.36 -27.59
CA LEU A 10 -30.35 35.19 -26.73
C LEU A 10 -30.15 35.61 -25.27
N THR A 11 -31.24 35.68 -24.52
CA THR A 11 -31.23 35.80 -23.06
C THR A 11 -30.89 34.44 -22.46
N TRP A 12 -29.66 34.31 -21.96
CA TRP A 12 -29.28 33.20 -21.08
C TRP A 12 -29.88 33.45 -19.70
N VAL A 13 -30.79 32.57 -19.26
CA VAL A 13 -31.22 32.52 -17.87
C VAL A 13 -30.13 31.77 -17.10
N ALA A 14 -29.25 32.50 -16.43
CA ALA A 14 -28.34 31.91 -15.45
C ALA A 14 -29.17 31.53 -14.21
N THR A 15 -29.41 30.24 -14.00
CA THR A 15 -29.91 29.72 -12.73
C THR A 15 -28.86 30.02 -11.67
N ALA A 16 -29.19 30.91 -10.72
CA ALA A 16 -28.36 31.09 -9.53
C ALA A 16 -28.33 29.76 -8.77
N ALA A 17 -27.17 29.09 -8.78
CA ALA A 17 -26.91 27.99 -7.87
C ALA A 17 -26.99 28.56 -6.44
N GLN A 18 -27.89 28.01 -5.63
CA GLN A 18 -27.93 28.31 -4.20
C GLN A 18 -26.58 27.90 -3.61
N ALA A 19 -25.92 28.88 -2.99
CA ALA A 19 -24.71 28.65 -2.21
C ALA A 19 -25.00 27.55 -1.18
N ALA A 20 -24.19 26.49 -1.22
CA ALA A 20 -24.19 25.48 -0.17
C ALA A 20 -23.91 26.18 1.17
N PRO A 21 -24.60 25.80 2.26
CA PRO A 21 -24.30 26.33 3.58
C PRO A 21 -22.84 26.02 3.92
N THR A 22 -22.08 27.06 4.24
CA THR A 22 -20.74 26.96 4.81
C THR A 22 -20.85 26.28 6.17
N ALA A 23 -20.53 24.99 6.22
CA ALA A 23 -20.31 24.28 7.46
C ALA A 23 -18.96 24.74 8.03
N ASP A 24 -19.02 25.84 8.77
CA ASP A 24 -17.98 26.28 9.68
C ASP A 24 -18.47 25.90 11.08
N ASP A 25 -18.31 24.62 11.43
CA ASP A 25 -18.53 24.11 12.78
C ASP A 25 -17.41 23.11 13.05
N GLY A 26 -16.58 23.43 14.05
CA GLY A 26 -15.40 22.66 14.43
C GLY A 26 -15.73 21.19 14.70
N ALA A 27 -15.53 20.36 13.68
CA ALA A 27 -15.46 18.92 13.81
C ALA A 27 -14.23 18.60 14.65
N SER A 28 -14.43 18.48 15.96
CA SER A 28 -13.55 17.70 16.81
C SER A 28 -13.41 16.32 16.16
N SER A 29 -12.28 16.08 15.51
CA SER A 29 -11.88 14.77 15.03
C SER A 29 -11.77 13.88 16.25
N ILE A 30 -12.85 13.18 16.59
CA ILE A 30 -12.79 12.13 17.60
C ILE A 30 -11.93 11.05 16.95
N ALA A 31 -10.65 11.06 17.30
CA ALA A 31 -9.72 10.02 16.91
C ALA A 31 -10.36 8.67 17.24
N PRO A 32 -10.19 7.65 16.38
CA PRO A 32 -10.67 6.32 16.70
C PRO A 32 -10.16 5.91 18.08
N PRO A 33 -10.93 5.17 18.90
CA PRO A 33 -10.68 5.03 20.35
C PRO A 33 -9.33 4.42 20.76
N ASN A 34 -8.45 4.07 19.81
CA ASN A 34 -7.12 3.50 20.03
C ASN A 34 -5.98 4.26 19.31
N VAL A 35 -6.26 5.43 18.72
CA VAL A 35 -5.24 6.27 18.07
C VAL A 35 -4.90 7.42 19.01
N PRO A 36 -3.64 7.57 19.48
CA PRO A 36 -3.25 8.68 20.32
C PRO A 36 -3.48 10.04 19.62
N PRO A 37 -3.85 11.09 20.37
CA PRO A 37 -3.96 12.44 19.80
C PRO A 37 -2.67 12.84 19.06
N GLY A 38 -2.83 13.34 17.84
CA GLY A 38 -1.70 13.72 16.97
C GLY A 38 -1.13 12.57 16.14
N CYS A 39 -1.72 11.38 16.17
CA CYS A 39 -1.37 10.26 15.31
C CYS A 39 -2.51 9.80 14.38
N GLU A 40 -3.52 10.64 14.17
CA GLU A 40 -4.56 10.43 13.17
C GLU A 40 -3.99 10.46 11.74
N ARG A 41 -2.86 11.16 11.58
CA ARG A 41 -2.12 11.31 10.33
C ARG A 41 -0.72 10.70 10.46
N ILE A 42 -0.31 9.97 9.44
CA ILE A 42 1.00 9.29 9.37
C ILE A 42 1.76 9.66 8.10
N LYS A 43 3.08 9.61 8.20
CA LYS A 43 4.04 9.89 7.13
C LYS A 43 5.27 8.96 7.24
N ASP A 44 6.20 9.08 6.30
CA ASP A 44 7.43 8.28 6.25
C ASP A 44 7.16 6.78 6.34
N ILE A 45 6.13 6.32 5.61
CA ILE A 45 5.65 4.95 5.69
C ILE A 45 6.69 3.99 5.12
N GLN A 46 6.95 2.92 5.86
CA GLN A 46 7.81 1.82 5.47
C GLN A 46 7.06 0.50 5.63
N LEU A 47 7.32 -0.43 4.72
CA LEU A 47 6.82 -1.79 4.79
C LEU A 47 7.98 -2.76 4.94
N ALA A 48 7.94 -3.57 5.99
CA ALA A 48 8.89 -4.63 6.23
C ALA A 48 8.27 -6.01 5.92
N ILE A 49 9.03 -6.85 5.23
CA ILE A 49 8.74 -8.28 5.04
C ILE A 49 9.86 -9.07 5.69
N GLN A 50 9.49 -10.01 6.55
CA GLN A 50 10.40 -10.90 7.25
C GLN A 50 10.16 -12.33 6.76
N PHE A 51 11.17 -12.91 6.12
CA PHE A 51 11.12 -14.31 5.69
C PHE A 51 11.35 -15.24 6.88
N SER A 52 10.67 -16.38 6.86
CA SER A 52 10.83 -17.42 7.89
C SER A 52 12.27 -17.93 7.90
N ASN A 53 12.76 -18.37 9.06
CA ASN A 53 14.10 -18.94 9.21
C ASN A 53 14.13 -20.48 9.00
N ASN A 54 13.02 -21.06 8.53
CA ASN A 54 12.95 -22.50 8.23
C ASN A 54 13.81 -22.86 7.02
N LEU A 55 14.14 -24.15 6.90
CA LEU A 55 14.74 -24.68 5.68
C LEU A 55 13.77 -24.42 4.52
N TRP A 56 14.31 -23.95 3.39
CA TRP A 56 13.55 -23.63 2.16
C TRP A 56 12.56 -22.45 2.27
N ALA A 57 12.73 -21.57 3.27
CA ALA A 57 11.88 -20.39 3.41
C ALA A 57 12.26 -19.22 2.49
N GLY A 58 13.47 -19.23 1.92
CA GLY A 58 13.90 -18.27 0.90
C GLY A 58 13.40 -18.66 -0.49
N SER A 59 13.61 -17.78 -1.47
CA SER A 59 13.18 -18.01 -2.86
C SER A 59 14.20 -17.37 -3.82
N TRP A 60 14.26 -17.85 -5.06
CA TRP A 60 14.98 -17.21 -6.16
C TRP A 60 14.18 -16.10 -6.86
N ASP A 61 12.91 -15.94 -6.50
CA ASP A 61 11.98 -15.02 -7.14
C ASP A 61 12.09 -13.57 -6.63
N MET A 62 11.38 -12.66 -7.30
CA MET A 62 11.25 -11.27 -6.91
C MET A 62 9.97 -11.06 -6.12
N ILE A 63 10.13 -10.82 -4.81
CA ILE A 63 9.02 -10.61 -3.91
C ILE A 63 8.80 -9.11 -3.71
N GLY A 64 7.61 -8.65 -4.08
CA GLY A 64 7.14 -7.28 -3.92
C GLY A 64 5.97 -7.19 -2.97
N ALA A 65 5.62 -5.97 -2.60
CA ALA A 65 4.39 -5.70 -1.88
C ALA A 65 3.72 -4.42 -2.37
N THR A 66 2.40 -4.38 -2.26
CA THR A 66 1.59 -3.22 -2.55
C THR A 66 0.88 -2.80 -1.28
N LEU A 67 1.05 -1.53 -0.89
CA LEU A 67 0.25 -0.90 0.16
C LEU A 67 -0.91 -0.16 -0.48
N GLU A 68 -2.14 -0.55 -0.15
CA GLU A 68 -3.34 0.09 -0.67
C GLU A 68 -3.95 1.03 0.38
N THR A 69 -4.31 2.23 -0.08
CA THR A 69 -4.96 3.27 0.70
C THR A 69 -6.24 3.73 0.00
N SER A 70 -7.08 4.50 0.68
CA SER A 70 -8.24 5.13 0.03
C SER A 70 -7.88 6.15 -1.06
N SER A 71 -6.64 6.66 -1.08
CA SER A 71 -6.16 7.67 -2.04
C SER A 71 -5.31 7.10 -3.18
N GLY A 72 -4.88 5.84 -3.09
CA GLY A 72 -4.01 5.23 -4.11
C GLY A 72 -3.26 4.00 -3.61
N THR A 73 -2.31 3.53 -4.42
CA THR A 73 -1.50 2.35 -4.15
C THR A 73 -0.01 2.67 -4.28
N ALA A 74 0.80 2.12 -3.36
CA ALA A 74 2.25 2.18 -3.42
C ALA A 74 2.80 0.78 -3.67
N PHE A 75 3.47 0.58 -4.81
CA PHE A 75 4.20 -0.66 -5.07
C PHE A 75 5.65 -0.55 -4.56
N LEU A 76 6.06 -1.56 -3.81
CA LEU A 76 7.34 -1.64 -3.14
C LEU A 76 8.08 -2.91 -3.60
N PRO A 77 9.18 -2.78 -4.35
CA PRO A 77 10.05 -3.92 -4.62
C PRO A 77 10.85 -4.23 -3.35
N ASN A 78 10.41 -5.23 -2.58
CA ASN A 78 10.97 -5.51 -1.26
C ASN A 78 12.21 -6.42 -1.31
N ALA A 79 12.17 -7.50 -2.10
CA ALA A 79 13.25 -8.48 -2.11
C ALA A 79 13.47 -9.09 -3.50
N ALA A 80 14.74 -9.25 -3.88
CA ALA A 80 15.15 -10.06 -5.02
C ALA A 80 15.96 -11.24 -4.48
N ALA A 81 15.49 -12.45 -4.76
CA ALA A 81 16.04 -13.69 -4.24
C ALA A 81 16.27 -13.68 -2.71
N PRO A 82 15.20 -13.47 -1.89
CA PRO A 82 15.33 -13.39 -0.44
C PRO A 82 15.87 -14.69 0.16
N GLU A 83 16.80 -14.55 1.09
CA GLU A 83 17.29 -15.66 1.90
C GLU A 83 16.34 -15.97 3.07
N ARG A 84 16.37 -17.20 3.59
CA ARG A 84 15.65 -17.52 4.82
C ARG A 84 16.09 -16.61 5.97
N GLY A 85 15.15 -16.19 6.81
CA GLY A 85 15.40 -15.30 7.95
C GLY A 85 15.76 -13.87 7.59
N SER A 86 15.79 -13.49 6.30
CA SER A 86 16.10 -12.13 5.90
C SER A 86 14.94 -11.16 6.19
N ARG A 87 15.29 -9.92 6.51
CA ARG A 87 14.35 -8.81 6.68
C ARG A 87 14.57 -7.77 5.59
N HIS A 88 13.50 -7.42 4.89
CA HIS A 88 13.53 -6.45 3.80
C HIS A 88 12.59 -5.30 4.10
N VAL A 89 13.10 -4.07 4.02
CA VAL A 89 12.34 -2.85 4.32
C VAL A 89 12.34 -1.94 3.09
N ALA A 90 11.17 -1.49 2.68
CA ALA A 90 11.01 -0.53 1.60
C ALA A 90 10.20 0.68 2.09
N ALA A 91 10.61 1.89 1.67
CA ALA A 91 9.90 3.12 1.99
C ALA A 91 8.92 3.48 0.87
N VAL A 92 7.75 3.97 1.25
CA VAL A 92 6.76 4.55 0.35
C VAL A 92 7.22 5.95 -0.08
N ASP A 93 7.08 6.25 -1.37
CA ASP A 93 7.23 7.60 -1.86
C ASP A 93 5.88 8.30 -1.74
N MET A 94 5.68 9.00 -0.61
CA MET A 94 4.38 9.56 -0.23
C MET A 94 3.81 10.50 -1.32
N GLN A 95 4.66 11.35 -1.91
CA GLN A 95 4.22 12.28 -2.95
C GLN A 95 3.93 11.55 -4.26
N ARG A 96 4.79 10.63 -4.68
CA ARG A 96 4.59 9.91 -5.95
C ARG A 96 3.39 8.96 -5.88
N ASP A 97 3.23 8.25 -4.77
CA ASP A 97 2.29 7.13 -4.65
C ASP A 97 0.92 7.58 -4.14
N PHE A 98 0.86 8.62 -3.29
CA PHE A 98 -0.38 9.10 -2.67
C PHE A 98 -0.71 10.58 -2.90
N ASP A 99 0.15 11.32 -3.61
CA ASP A 99 0.00 12.77 -3.86
C ASP A 99 -0.17 13.59 -2.57
N ALA A 100 0.49 13.17 -1.49
CA ALA A 100 0.38 13.80 -0.18
C ALA A 100 1.65 13.60 0.66
N ASP A 101 1.96 14.53 1.56
CA ASP A 101 3.04 14.38 2.56
C ASP A 101 2.66 13.44 3.71
N GLU A 102 1.36 13.27 3.93
CA GLU A 102 0.78 12.48 5.01
C GLU A 102 -0.60 11.95 4.63
N ILE A 103 -0.99 10.84 5.24
CA ILE A 103 -2.31 10.21 5.03
C ILE A 103 -2.96 9.91 6.37
N ASP A 104 -4.28 9.70 6.36
CA ASP A 104 -5.00 9.25 7.55
C ASP A 104 -4.58 7.80 7.87
N VAL A 105 -4.27 7.49 9.12
CA VAL A 105 -3.88 6.12 9.53
C VAL A 105 -4.94 5.08 9.17
N THR A 106 -6.23 5.47 9.13
CA THR A 106 -7.37 4.64 8.73
C THR A 106 -7.52 4.48 7.22
N SER A 107 -6.77 5.25 6.43
CA SER A 107 -6.82 5.18 4.96
C SER A 107 -6.19 3.89 4.44
N ILE A 108 -5.22 3.30 5.14
CA ILE A 108 -4.57 2.04 4.76
C ILE A 108 -5.59 0.90 4.88
N LYS A 109 -5.81 0.18 3.77
CA LYS A 109 -6.82 -0.87 3.67
C LYS A 109 -6.24 -2.26 3.66
N GLN A 110 -5.16 -2.46 2.90
CA GLN A 110 -4.58 -3.78 2.75
C GLN A 110 -3.12 -3.72 2.32
N ILE A 111 -2.41 -4.81 2.61
CA ILE A 111 -1.08 -5.12 2.08
C ILE A 111 -1.25 -6.33 1.19
N THR A 112 -0.76 -6.25 -0.04
CA THR A 112 -0.79 -7.36 -0.99
C THR A 112 0.64 -7.77 -1.29
N LEU A 113 0.96 -9.05 -1.19
CA LEU A 113 2.27 -9.57 -1.59
C LEU A 113 2.20 -10.06 -3.02
N SER A 114 3.24 -9.75 -3.79
CA SER A 114 3.37 -10.20 -5.15
C SER A 114 4.63 -11.03 -5.33
N ASP A 115 4.54 -12.07 -6.14
CA ASP A 115 5.64 -12.91 -6.58
C ASP A 115 5.87 -12.70 -8.08
N ALA A 116 7.13 -12.74 -8.51
CA ALA A 116 7.51 -12.72 -9.92
C ALA A 116 8.72 -13.63 -10.15
N PRO A 117 8.66 -14.56 -11.13
CA PRO A 117 9.74 -15.49 -11.43
C PRO A 117 11.09 -14.80 -11.64
N ALA A 118 12.15 -15.45 -11.17
CA ALA A 118 13.53 -14.99 -11.32
C ALA A 118 13.83 -14.45 -12.73
N LEU A 119 14.31 -13.20 -12.82
CA LEU A 119 14.61 -12.54 -14.09
C LEU A 119 15.83 -13.12 -14.82
N SER A 120 16.66 -13.90 -14.13
CA SER A 120 17.92 -14.36 -14.69
C SER A 120 17.72 -15.52 -15.67
N ASP A 121 18.24 -15.36 -16.89
CA ASP A 121 18.25 -16.39 -17.94
C ASP A 121 18.77 -17.75 -17.43
N TRP A 122 19.78 -17.73 -16.55
CA TRP A 122 20.41 -18.95 -16.07
C TRP A 122 19.54 -19.68 -15.05
N ALA A 123 18.93 -18.99 -14.08
CA ALA A 123 18.02 -19.61 -13.11
C ALA A 123 16.78 -20.14 -13.82
N TYR A 124 16.25 -19.37 -14.78
CA TYR A 124 15.14 -19.79 -15.62
C TYR A 124 15.46 -21.06 -16.41
N LYS A 125 16.62 -21.12 -17.09
CA LYS A 125 17.06 -22.33 -17.82
C LYS A 125 17.31 -23.56 -16.93
N LEU A 126 17.61 -23.34 -15.64
CA LEU A 126 17.81 -24.42 -14.68
C LEU A 126 16.52 -24.86 -13.97
N GLY A 127 15.37 -24.26 -14.25
CA GLY A 127 14.13 -24.59 -13.54
C GLY A 127 14.07 -24.05 -12.12
N LEU A 128 14.88 -23.04 -11.78
CA LEU A 128 14.97 -22.44 -10.45
C LEU A 128 14.06 -21.19 -10.36
N TYR A 129 12.81 -21.34 -10.76
CA TYR A 129 11.80 -20.29 -10.82
C TYR A 129 10.46 -20.87 -10.35
N HIS A 130 9.55 -20.03 -9.83
CA HIS A 130 8.35 -20.48 -9.10
C HIS A 130 8.70 -21.16 -7.77
N ASP A 131 9.66 -20.58 -7.07
CA ASP A 131 10.12 -21.12 -5.80
C ASP A 131 9.06 -20.88 -4.72
N GLN A 132 8.87 -21.88 -3.88
CA GLN A 132 8.08 -21.76 -2.67
C GLN A 132 8.86 -20.97 -1.62
N TRP A 133 8.15 -20.11 -0.88
CA TRP A 133 8.71 -19.38 0.25
C TRP A 133 7.70 -19.23 1.38
N THR A 134 8.19 -18.90 2.56
CA THR A 134 7.38 -18.74 3.77
C THR A 134 7.80 -17.49 4.53
N LEU A 135 6.86 -16.88 5.25
CA LEU A 135 7.08 -15.66 6.03
C LEU A 135 7.03 -15.92 7.52
N ASP A 136 7.79 -15.11 8.26
CA ASP A 136 7.59 -14.91 9.69
C ASP A 136 6.79 -13.62 9.95
N GLY A 137 6.78 -12.64 9.03
CA GLY A 137 5.82 -11.55 9.17
C GLY A 137 5.87 -10.43 8.14
N VAL A 138 4.85 -9.58 8.22
CA VAL A 138 4.70 -8.34 7.45
C VAL A 138 4.33 -7.22 8.42
N GLN A 139 4.99 -6.06 8.30
CA GLN A 139 4.84 -4.95 9.24
C GLN A 139 4.83 -3.60 8.52
N ILE A 140 3.89 -2.73 8.89
CA ILE A 140 3.94 -1.31 8.50
C ILE A 140 4.58 -0.52 9.63
N MET A 141 5.48 0.39 9.30
CA MET A 141 6.10 1.33 10.24
C MET A 141 5.90 2.74 9.69
N ALA A 142 5.53 3.69 10.52
CA ALA A 142 5.33 5.08 10.10
C ALA A 142 5.61 6.06 11.25
N ASN A 143 5.74 7.33 10.92
CA ASN A 143 5.82 8.42 11.89
C ASN A 143 4.45 9.10 12.00
N CYS A 144 4.01 9.39 13.22
CA CYS A 144 2.86 10.25 13.45
C CYS A 144 3.20 11.69 13.05
N SER A 145 2.31 12.37 12.33
CA SER A 145 2.56 13.75 11.90
C SER A 145 2.46 14.78 13.04
N GLY A 146 1.54 14.60 13.99
CA GLY A 146 1.21 15.57 15.04
C GLY A 146 1.71 15.24 16.45
N GLY A 147 2.44 14.13 16.63
CA GLY A 147 2.68 13.51 17.95
C GLY A 147 4.10 13.65 18.53
N GLY A 148 4.86 14.70 18.19
CA GLY A 148 6.16 14.96 18.84
C GLY A 148 7.24 13.87 18.68
N GLY A 149 7.18 13.09 17.60
CA GLY A 149 8.11 11.98 17.35
C GLY A 149 7.54 10.58 17.61
N THR A 150 6.26 10.49 18.00
CA THR A 150 5.55 9.21 18.14
C THR A 150 5.61 8.42 16.83
N LYS A 151 5.86 7.11 16.94
CA LYS A 151 5.87 6.15 15.83
C LYS A 151 4.62 5.29 15.86
N ALA A 152 4.13 4.94 14.69
CA ALA A 152 3.01 4.03 14.49
C ALA A 152 3.52 2.73 13.85
N PHE A 153 3.05 1.59 14.36
CA PHE A 153 3.42 0.27 13.90
C PHE A 153 2.16 -0.56 13.67
N TYR A 154 2.09 -1.27 12.55
CA TYR A 154 1.04 -2.25 12.30
C TYR A 154 1.66 -3.65 12.37
N ASP A 155 1.44 -4.31 13.51
CA ASP A 155 2.18 -5.51 13.92
C ASP A 155 1.31 -6.77 13.97
N LYS A 156 0.06 -6.67 13.50
CA LYS A 156 -0.91 -7.77 13.52
C LYS A 156 -0.43 -9.03 12.77
N TYR A 157 0.43 -8.83 11.79
CA TYR A 157 0.97 -9.89 10.94
C TYR A 157 2.46 -10.17 11.23
N LEU A 158 2.91 -9.89 12.45
CA LEU A 158 4.16 -10.45 12.97
C LEU A 158 3.91 -11.86 13.50
N HIS A 159 4.93 -12.73 13.39
CA HIS A 159 4.90 -14.12 13.84
C HIS A 159 3.79 -14.94 13.16
N LEU A 160 3.70 -14.81 11.83
CA LEU A 160 2.83 -15.64 11.02
C LEU A 160 3.21 -17.11 11.14
N ASP A 161 2.23 -17.97 10.91
CA ASP A 161 2.47 -19.40 10.84
C ASP A 161 3.39 -19.71 9.64
N HIS A 162 4.52 -20.34 9.95
CA HIS A 162 5.60 -20.66 9.03
C HIS A 162 5.21 -21.79 8.06
N ASP A 163 4.05 -22.42 8.26
CA ASP A 163 3.51 -23.47 7.39
C ASP A 163 2.76 -22.88 6.18
N ASN A 164 2.50 -21.56 6.15
CA ASN A 164 1.90 -20.91 4.98
C ASN A 164 2.94 -20.72 3.88
N VAL A 165 2.80 -21.55 2.83
CA VAL A 165 3.63 -21.50 1.63
C VAL A 165 3.03 -20.55 0.60
N TYR A 166 3.85 -19.64 0.11
CA TYR A 166 3.52 -18.72 -0.98
C TYR A 166 4.33 -19.12 -2.23
N GLN A 167 3.72 -18.98 -3.40
CA GLN A 167 4.35 -19.25 -4.69
C GLN A 167 3.57 -18.59 -5.83
N TYR A 168 4.27 -18.25 -6.90
CA TYR A 168 3.66 -17.90 -8.19
C TYR A 168 2.86 -19.09 -8.76
N SER A 169 1.69 -18.85 -9.35
CA SER A 169 0.89 -19.92 -9.96
C SER A 169 1.49 -20.37 -11.29
N GLU A 170 1.76 -21.67 -11.42
CA GLU A 170 2.40 -22.29 -12.60
C GLU A 170 1.55 -22.22 -13.89
N LEU A 171 0.40 -21.54 -13.89
CA LEU A 171 -0.63 -21.63 -14.93
C LEU A 171 -0.39 -20.75 -16.16
N ALA A 172 0.69 -19.96 -16.18
CA ALA A 172 0.97 -19.08 -17.31
C ALA A 172 1.83 -19.82 -18.37
N GLU A 173 1.19 -20.24 -19.46
CA GLU A 173 1.91 -20.67 -20.67
C GLU A 173 2.75 -19.50 -21.23
N GLY A 174 4.07 -19.68 -21.38
CA GLY A 174 4.96 -18.71 -22.01
C GLY A 174 6.12 -18.24 -21.11
N ASP A 175 6.78 -17.15 -21.51
CA ASP A 175 7.84 -16.52 -20.73
C ASP A 175 7.21 -15.63 -19.64
N THR A 176 7.25 -16.11 -18.40
CA THR A 176 6.63 -15.45 -17.24
C THR A 176 7.59 -14.52 -16.49
N ARG A 177 8.81 -14.33 -16.99
CA ARG A 177 9.83 -13.53 -16.30
C ARG A 177 9.35 -12.11 -16.07
N GLY A 178 9.34 -11.70 -14.81
CA GLY A 178 8.93 -10.36 -14.39
C GLY A 178 7.42 -10.10 -14.42
N VAL A 179 6.61 -11.08 -14.84
CA VAL A 179 5.16 -11.04 -14.63
C VAL A 179 4.91 -11.25 -13.15
N ARG A 180 4.10 -10.37 -12.56
CA ARG A 180 3.78 -10.39 -11.14
C ARG A 180 2.42 -11.02 -10.91
N GLU A 181 2.32 -11.84 -9.88
CA GLU A 181 1.08 -12.39 -9.38
C GLU A 181 0.90 -12.04 -7.91
N THR A 182 -0.33 -11.72 -7.52
CA THR A 182 -0.69 -11.59 -6.10
C THR A 182 -0.78 -12.96 -5.46
N VAL A 183 0.03 -13.20 -4.42
CA VAL A 183 0.07 -14.50 -3.71
C VAL A 183 -0.51 -14.41 -2.29
N ALA A 184 -0.69 -13.21 -1.74
CA ALA A 184 -1.31 -13.01 -0.43
C ALA A 184 -1.92 -11.62 -0.28
N THR A 185 -2.98 -11.52 0.52
CA THR A 185 -3.60 -10.24 0.90
C THR A 185 -3.85 -10.21 2.41
N PHE A 186 -3.44 -9.10 3.02
CA PHE A 186 -3.50 -8.85 4.45
C PHE A 186 -4.33 -7.59 4.71
N ASN A 187 -5.47 -7.74 5.37
CA ASN A 187 -6.35 -6.60 5.66
C ASN A 187 -5.80 -5.75 6.82
N VAL A 188 -5.81 -4.44 6.64
CA VAL A 188 -5.38 -3.48 7.66
C VAL A 188 -6.60 -2.92 8.37
N SER A 189 -6.60 -3.02 9.69
CA SER A 189 -7.69 -2.56 10.54
C SER A 189 -7.16 -1.83 11.77
N LEU A 190 -7.96 -0.96 12.37
CA LEU A 190 -7.49 -0.09 13.46
C LEU A 190 -6.95 -0.82 14.70
N ASP A 191 -7.43 -2.03 14.98
CA ASP A 191 -7.03 -2.87 16.12
C ASP A 191 -5.60 -3.41 16.03
N GLY A 192 -4.99 -3.44 14.84
CA GLY A 192 -3.63 -3.92 14.64
C GLY A 192 -2.53 -2.88 14.87
N TRP A 193 -2.90 -1.62 15.12
CA TRP A 193 -1.95 -0.53 15.32
C TRP A 193 -1.42 -0.46 16.76
N ARG A 194 -0.13 -0.15 16.87
CA ARG A 194 0.60 0.13 18.11
C ARG A 194 1.33 1.46 17.95
N PHE A 195 1.45 2.21 19.05
CA PHE A 195 2.07 3.53 19.06
C PHE A 195 3.12 3.60 20.16
N SER A 196 4.29 4.16 19.84
CA SER A 196 5.39 4.34 20.79
C SER A 196 5.95 5.76 20.70
N CYS A 197 6.15 6.38 21.86
CA CYS A 197 6.84 7.65 22.01
C CYS A 197 8.36 7.45 22.18
#